data_AF-A0A7J6T7V3-F1
#
_entry.id   AF-A0A7J6T7V3-F1
#
_cell.length_a   1.000
_cell.length_b   1.000
_cell.length_c   1.000
_cell.angle_alpha   90.00
_cell.angle_beta   90.00
_cell.angle_gamma   90.00
#
_symmetry.space_group_name_H-M   'P 1'
#
loop_
_entity.id
_entity.type
_entity.pdbx_description
1 polymer ?
#
loop_
_entity_poly.entity_id
_entity_poly.type
_entity_poly.pdbx_seq_one_letter_code
_entity_poly.pdbx_strand_id
1 'polypeptide(L)'
;IGAVQEPKKPQFDRPGVIRRNRILIEAHMQRLQDLMTPRLRAVTDTLVVRLVPVVQAMVEISAMREWLPTCMSMVELLRCLVQALDQRCNAMYQVPHFDGERARHATKNKPNTATAFKDFLNSDKTGKDRKGCADMNDQELADVEAFVQHVTKMSIETRVEVVDENEVVEGDIGTLVIKLNRENLQEGEAAGPVHAPYYPQ
;
A
#
# COMPACT_ATOMS: atom_id res chain seq x y z
N ILE A 1 25.63 9.70 46.85
CA ILE A 1 24.48 9.78 45.92
C ILE A 1 25.08 9.75 44.52
N GLY A 2 24.90 8.64 43.79
CA GLY A 2 25.53 8.44 42.49
C GLY A 2 25.01 9.46 41.48
N ALA A 3 25.91 10.14 40.77
CA ALA A 3 25.55 11.07 39.71
C ALA A 3 24.73 10.32 38.66
N VAL A 4 23.48 10.75 38.45
CA VAL A 4 22.64 10.25 37.37
C VAL A 4 23.33 10.63 36.06
N GLN A 5 23.92 9.64 35.40
CA GLN A 5 24.54 9.83 34.10
C GLN A 5 23.40 9.94 33.08
N GLU A 6 23.11 11.16 32.65
CA GLU A 6 22.11 11.38 31.59
C GLU A 6 22.51 10.56 30.35
N PRO A 7 21.61 9.74 29.79
CA PRO A 7 21.91 9.02 28.57
C PRO A 7 22.23 10.03 27.48
N LYS A 8 23.41 9.90 26.86
CA LYS A 8 23.83 10.74 25.74
C LYS A 8 22.70 10.82 24.72
N LYS A 9 22.23 12.03 24.42
CA LYS A 9 21.26 12.25 23.33
C LYS A 9 21.79 11.56 22.06
N PRO A 10 21.01 10.68 21.41
CA PRO A 10 21.46 10.02 20.20
C PRO A 10 21.81 11.09 19.15
N GLN A 11 23.07 11.08 18.69
CA GLN A 11 23.50 11.92 17.60
C GLN A 11 22.98 11.32 16.29
N PHE A 12 21.85 11.82 15.81
CA PHE A 12 21.29 11.45 14.50
C PHE A 12 22.04 12.12 13.32
N ASP A 13 22.97 13.04 13.60
CA ASP A 13 23.73 13.84 12.63
C ASP A 13 24.91 13.09 11.98
N ARG A 14 24.68 11.89 11.42
CA ARG A 14 25.60 11.37 10.38
C ARG A 14 24.93 11.54 9.03
N PRO A 15 25.13 12.67 8.32
CA PRO A 15 24.57 12.91 6.99
C PRO A 15 24.76 11.75 6.01
N GLY A 16 25.86 11.00 6.14
CA GLY A 16 26.12 9.80 5.34
C GLY A 16 25.16 8.64 5.58
N VAL A 17 24.76 8.38 6.84
CA VAL A 17 23.83 7.28 7.17
C VAL A 17 22.41 7.61 6.72
N ILE A 18 21.95 8.84 6.97
CA ILE A 18 20.63 9.30 6.54
C ILE A 18 20.54 9.25 5.01
N ARG A 19 21.54 9.81 4.31
CA ARG A 19 21.59 9.80 2.84
C ARG A 19 21.58 8.37 2.30
N ARG A 20 22.42 7.49 2.85
CA ARG A 20 22.46 6.08 2.45
C ARG A 20 21.10 5.42 2.63
N ASN A 21 20.50 5.51 3.81
CA ASN A 21 19.23 4.85 4.09
C ASN A 21 18.10 5.38 3.18
N ARG A 22 18.06 6.69 2.95
CA ARG A 22 17.13 7.30 1.99
C ARG A 22 17.27 6.70 0.59
N ILE A 23 18.51 6.62 0.07
CA ILE A 23 18.77 6.04 -1.26
C ILE A 23 18.35 4.57 -1.32
N LEU A 24 18.62 3.79 -0.27
CA LEU A 24 18.23 2.38 -0.21
C LEU A 24 16.71 2.19 -0.21
N ILE A 25 15.98 3.05 0.51
CA ILE A 25 14.51 3.04 0.53
C ILE A 25 13.96 3.46 -0.85
N GLU A 26 14.51 4.50 -1.46
CA GLU A 26 14.14 4.92 -2.82
C GLU A 26 14.42 3.83 -3.86
N ALA A 27 15.56 3.15 -3.76
CA ALA A 27 15.91 2.02 -4.62
C ALA A 27 14.93 0.85 -4.44
N HIS A 28 14.48 0.57 -3.21
CA HIS A 28 13.45 -0.43 -2.93
C HIS A 28 12.13 -0.10 -3.62
N MET A 29 11.64 1.14 -3.47
CA MET A 29 10.39 1.58 -4.09
C MET A 29 10.45 1.64 -5.63
N GLN A 30 11.65 1.57 -6.22
CA GLN A 30 11.87 1.50 -7.67
C GLN A 30 12.24 0.08 -8.16
N ARG A 31 12.19 -0.93 -7.28
CA ARG A 31 12.54 -2.32 -7.58
C ARG A 31 13.97 -2.50 -8.12
N LEU A 32 14.92 -1.71 -7.61
CA LEU A 32 16.32 -1.73 -8.05
C LEU A 32 17.19 -2.66 -7.19
N GLN A 33 16.60 -3.64 -6.49
CA GLN A 33 17.34 -4.51 -5.58
C GLN A 33 18.40 -5.36 -6.30
N ASP A 34 18.23 -5.65 -7.58
CA ASP A 34 19.19 -6.40 -8.40
C ASP A 34 20.46 -5.62 -8.76
N LEU A 35 20.42 -4.29 -8.65
CA LEU A 35 21.60 -3.45 -8.80
C LEU A 35 22.41 -3.32 -7.49
N MET A 36 21.88 -3.85 -6.38
CA MET A 36 22.51 -3.75 -5.06
C MET A 36 23.42 -4.95 -4.76
N THR A 37 24.54 -4.69 -4.09
CA THR A 37 25.35 -5.78 -3.53
C THR A 37 24.56 -6.53 -2.45
N PRO A 38 24.87 -7.82 -2.18
CA PRO A 38 24.16 -8.60 -1.15
C PRO A 38 24.13 -7.93 0.22
N ARG A 39 25.23 -7.26 0.58
CA ARG A 39 25.34 -6.47 1.82
C ARG A 39 24.35 -5.31 1.86
N LEU A 40 24.18 -4.58 0.76
CA LEU A 40 23.24 -3.45 0.71
C LEU A 40 21.80 -3.95 0.70
N ARG A 41 21.50 -5.04 0.00
CA ARG A 41 20.17 -5.68 -0.01
C ARG A 41 19.73 -6.07 1.40
N ALA A 42 20.57 -6.79 2.17
CA ALA A 42 20.26 -7.15 3.55
C ALA A 42 20.00 -5.94 4.46
N VAL A 43 20.73 -4.83 4.23
CA VAL A 43 20.48 -3.57 4.95
C VAL A 43 19.14 -2.95 4.54
N THR A 44 18.82 -2.92 3.25
CA THR A 44 17.53 -2.45 2.73
C THR A 44 16.37 -3.25 3.31
N ASP A 45 16.48 -4.58 3.33
CA ASP A 45 15.44 -5.46 3.86
C ASP A 45 15.16 -5.15 5.35
N THR A 46 16.23 -5.04 6.14
CA THR A 46 16.14 -4.64 7.54
C THR A 46 15.53 -3.25 7.71
N LEU A 47 15.87 -2.30 6.84
CA LEU A 47 15.33 -0.94 6.90
C LEU A 47 13.84 -0.91 6.60
N VAL A 48 13.39 -1.59 5.54
CA VAL A 48 11.98 -1.61 5.11
C VAL A 48 11.09 -2.19 6.20
N VAL A 49 11.47 -3.35 6.78
CA VAL A 49 10.71 -3.98 7.87
C VAL A 49 10.60 -3.07 9.09
N ARG A 50 11.71 -2.41 9.48
CA ARG A 50 11.71 -1.50 10.64
C ARG A 50 10.99 -0.18 10.40
N LEU A 51 10.86 0.24 9.14
CA LEU A 51 10.25 1.52 8.80
C LEU A 51 8.72 1.46 8.84
N VAL A 52 8.10 0.32 8.55
CA VAL A 52 6.64 0.15 8.60
C VAL A 52 6.02 0.60 9.93
N PRO A 53 6.43 0.10 11.11
CA PRO A 53 5.86 0.54 12.38
C PRO A 53 6.14 2.02 12.68
N VAL A 54 7.26 2.56 12.20
CA VAL A 54 7.57 4.00 12.35
C VAL A 54 6.58 4.84 11.55
N VAL A 55 6.31 4.46 10.30
CA VAL A 55 5.35 5.20 9.46
C VAL A 55 3.92 5.03 9.98
N GLN A 56 3.55 3.87 10.54
CA GLN A 56 2.27 3.69 11.24
C GLN A 56 2.12 4.67 12.41
N ALA A 57 3.15 4.82 13.25
CA ALA A 57 3.14 5.82 14.31
C ALA A 57 3.04 7.26 13.75
N MET A 58 3.65 7.56 12.60
CA MET A 58 3.50 8.86 11.93
C MET A 58 2.07 9.10 11.45
N VAL A 59 1.38 8.07 10.93
CA VAL A 59 -0.05 8.13 10.58
C VAL A 59 -0.87 8.51 11.81
N GLU A 60 -0.70 7.78 12.93
CA GLU A 60 -1.42 8.03 14.18
C GLU A 60 -1.19 9.45 14.70
N ILE A 61 0.06 9.92 14.75
CA ILE A 61 0.39 11.28 15.19
C ILE A 61 -0.25 12.32 14.28
N SER A 62 -0.18 12.14 12.97
CA SER A 62 -0.77 13.09 12.02
C SER A 62 -2.30 13.13 12.10
N ALA A 63 -2.95 11.98 12.36
CA ALA A 63 -4.38 11.90 12.56
C ALA A 63 -4.82 12.60 13.85
N MET A 64 -4.11 12.39 14.97
CA MET A 64 -4.37 13.09 16.24
C MET A 64 -4.19 14.61 16.15
N ARG A 65 -3.40 15.07 15.18
CA ARG A 65 -3.17 16.51 14.90
C ARG A 65 -4.12 17.06 13.84
N GLU A 66 -5.02 16.23 13.30
CA GLU A 66 -5.94 16.59 12.21
C GLU A 66 -5.22 17.05 10.93
N TRP A 67 -3.99 16.60 10.71
CA TRP A 67 -3.21 16.89 9.50
C TRP A 67 -3.55 15.90 8.40
N LEU A 68 -4.79 15.95 7.91
CA LEU A 68 -5.31 15.00 6.93
C LEU A 68 -4.40 14.82 5.69
N PRO A 69 -3.86 15.87 5.04
CA PRO A 69 -2.97 15.68 3.89
C PRO A 69 -1.69 14.91 4.25
N THR A 70 -1.14 15.16 5.43
CA THR A 70 0.04 14.44 5.94
C THR A 70 -0.30 12.99 6.23
N CYS A 71 -1.43 12.72 6.89
CA CYS A 71 -1.92 11.39 7.17
C CYS A 71 -2.05 10.54 5.89
N MET A 72 -2.73 11.08 4.88
CA MET A 72 -2.88 10.44 3.57
C MET A 72 -1.53 10.17 2.90
N SER A 73 -0.57 11.11 3.01
CA SER A 73 0.78 10.92 2.46
C SER A 73 1.55 9.80 3.17
N MET A 74 1.36 9.63 4.48
CA MET A 74 1.99 8.55 5.25
C MET A 74 1.36 7.19 4.97
N VAL A 75 0.03 7.13 4.79
CA VAL A 75 -0.67 5.92 4.32
C VAL A 75 -0.16 5.51 2.94
N GLU A 76 0.03 6.48 2.04
CA GLU A 76 0.61 6.22 0.72
C GLU A 76 2.06 5.74 0.82
N LEU A 77 2.87 6.32 1.71
CA LEU A 77 4.23 5.84 1.95
C LEU A 77 4.26 4.38 2.45
N LEU A 78 3.35 3.98 3.35
CA LEU A 78 3.20 2.59 3.77
C LEU A 78 2.94 1.67 2.57
N ARG A 79 2.00 2.07 1.69
CA ARG A 79 1.72 1.33 0.45
C ARG A 79 2.96 1.20 -0.42
N CYS A 80 3.70 2.28 -0.61
CA CYS A 80 4.93 2.29 -1.42
C CYS A 80 6.01 1.34 -0.86
N LEU A 81 6.17 1.29 0.46
CA LEU A 81 7.12 0.40 1.14
C LEU A 81 6.72 -1.07 1.01
N VAL A 82 5.45 -1.39 1.22
CA VAL A 82 4.92 -2.76 1.15
C VAL A 82 4.94 -3.27 -0.29
N GLN A 83 4.46 -2.49 -1.25
CA GLN A 83 4.34 -2.92 -2.64
C GLN A 83 5.61 -2.71 -3.48
N ALA A 84 6.64 -2.07 -2.90
CA ALA A 84 7.87 -1.68 -3.58
C ALA A 84 7.57 -0.90 -4.87
N LEU A 85 6.73 0.14 -4.74
CA LEU A 85 6.30 1.00 -5.86
C LEU A 85 6.26 2.45 -5.40
N ASP A 86 7.03 3.32 -6.04
CA ASP A 86 6.96 4.75 -5.77
C ASP A 86 5.65 5.37 -6.31
N GLN A 87 5.37 6.62 -5.94
CA GLN A 87 4.15 7.33 -6.36
C GLN A 87 4.04 7.55 -7.88
N ARG A 88 5.16 7.45 -8.61
CA ARG A 88 5.22 7.66 -10.07
C ARG A 88 5.12 6.34 -10.82
N CYS A 89 5.30 5.21 -10.13
CA CYS A 89 5.20 3.88 -10.71
C CYS A 89 3.76 3.57 -11.13
N ASN A 90 3.65 2.72 -12.15
CA ASN A 90 2.35 2.26 -12.61
C ASN A 90 1.76 1.26 -11.60
N ALA A 91 0.54 1.52 -11.10
CA ALA A 91 -0.14 0.64 -10.16
C ALA A 91 -0.36 -0.79 -10.72
N MET A 92 -0.39 -0.94 -12.05
CA MET A 92 -0.47 -2.24 -12.72
C MET A 92 0.72 -3.16 -12.43
N TYR A 93 1.86 -2.63 -11.99
CA TYR A 93 3.01 -3.44 -11.56
C TYR A 93 2.77 -4.25 -10.28
N GLN A 94 1.62 -4.06 -9.62
CA GLN A 94 1.17 -4.96 -8.55
C GLN A 94 0.61 -6.28 -9.09
N VAL A 95 0.15 -6.30 -10.34
CA VAL A 95 -0.35 -7.52 -10.99
C VAL A 95 0.84 -8.40 -11.38
N PRO A 96 0.82 -9.71 -11.09
CA PRO A 96 1.86 -10.63 -11.52
C PRO A 96 2.14 -10.54 -13.02
N HIS A 97 3.41 -10.67 -13.41
CA HIS A 97 3.87 -10.71 -14.82
C HIS A 97 3.63 -9.43 -15.63
N PHE A 98 3.24 -8.31 -15.01
CA PHE A 98 3.10 -7.04 -15.70
C PHE A 98 4.46 -6.35 -15.87
N ASP A 99 4.87 -6.18 -17.13
CA ASP A 99 6.02 -5.39 -17.54
C ASP A 99 5.60 -3.98 -18.02
N GLY A 100 6.57 -3.19 -18.47
CA GLY A 100 6.34 -1.82 -18.93
C GLY A 100 5.35 -1.71 -20.09
N GLU A 101 5.37 -2.66 -21.03
CA GLU A 101 4.49 -2.63 -22.20
C GLU A 101 3.07 -3.08 -21.86
N ARG A 102 2.92 -4.18 -21.10
CA ARG A 102 1.63 -4.66 -20.58
C ARG A 102 0.97 -3.60 -19.70
N ALA A 103 1.73 -2.95 -18.81
CA ALA A 103 1.24 -1.90 -17.94
C ALA A 103 0.78 -0.66 -18.74
N ARG A 104 1.56 -0.22 -19.74
CA ARG A 104 1.16 0.89 -20.64
C ARG A 104 -0.13 0.58 -21.38
N HIS A 105 -0.26 -0.64 -21.92
CA HIS A 105 -1.45 -1.07 -22.62
C HIS A 105 -2.68 -1.07 -21.70
N ALA A 106 -2.55 -1.62 -20.49
CA ALA A 106 -3.64 -1.67 -19.52
C ALA A 106 -4.10 -0.28 -19.04
N THR A 107 -3.19 0.68 -18.94
CA THR A 107 -3.50 2.07 -18.55
C THR A 107 -3.91 2.97 -19.71
N LYS A 108 -3.93 2.46 -20.96
CA LYS A 108 -4.28 3.26 -22.14
C LYS A 108 -5.71 3.81 -22.01
N ASN A 109 -5.87 5.10 -22.31
CA ASN A 109 -7.12 5.85 -22.23
C ASN A 109 -7.74 5.92 -20.81
N LYS A 110 -6.91 5.85 -19.76
CA LYS A 110 -7.34 6.03 -18.37
C LYS A 110 -6.76 7.32 -17.79
N PRO A 111 -7.48 7.99 -16.86
CA PRO A 111 -7.03 9.27 -16.30
C PRO A 111 -5.77 9.13 -15.45
N ASN A 112 -5.60 8.00 -14.76
CA ASN A 112 -4.40 7.65 -14.00
C ASN A 112 -4.30 6.13 -13.83
N THR A 113 -3.15 5.68 -13.33
CA THR A 113 -2.81 4.26 -13.17
C THR A 113 -3.65 3.59 -12.07
N ALA A 114 -4.02 4.31 -11.02
CA ALA A 114 -4.86 3.81 -9.93
C ALA A 114 -6.29 3.50 -10.41
N THR A 115 -6.89 4.37 -11.22
CA THR A 115 -8.20 4.13 -11.85
C THR A 115 -8.13 2.94 -12.79
N ALA A 116 -7.08 2.81 -13.60
CA ALA A 116 -6.89 1.65 -14.46
C ALA A 116 -6.80 0.34 -13.67
N PHE A 117 -6.07 0.35 -12.55
CA PHE A 117 -5.94 -0.80 -11.65
C PHE A 117 -7.28 -1.16 -10.98
N LYS A 118 -8.05 -0.18 -10.51
CA LYS A 118 -9.40 -0.41 -9.97
C LYS A 118 -10.33 -1.01 -11.03
N ASP A 119 -10.34 -0.45 -12.23
CA ASP A 119 -11.15 -0.97 -13.34
C ASP A 119 -10.73 -2.39 -13.73
N PHE A 120 -9.43 -2.70 -13.67
CA PHE A 120 -8.91 -4.03 -13.91
C PHE A 120 -9.43 -5.03 -12.86
N LEU A 121 -9.38 -4.69 -11.57
CA LEU A 121 -9.88 -5.57 -10.50
C LEU A 121 -11.39 -5.81 -10.57
N ASN A 122 -12.13 -4.81 -11.04
CA ASN A 122 -13.60 -4.83 -11.11
C ASN A 122 -14.16 -5.27 -12.47
N SER A 123 -13.32 -5.59 -13.45
CA SER A 123 -13.81 -6.01 -14.77
C SER A 123 -14.28 -7.47 -14.75
N ASP A 124 -15.41 -7.74 -15.41
CA ASP A 124 -15.91 -9.11 -15.63
C ASP A 124 -15.06 -9.92 -16.62
N LYS A 125 -14.06 -9.30 -17.26
CA LYS A 125 -13.17 -9.96 -18.22
C LYS A 125 -12.13 -10.82 -17.50
N THR A 126 -11.93 -12.02 -18.02
CA THR A 126 -11.00 -13.04 -17.50
C THR A 126 -10.04 -13.50 -18.60
N GLY A 127 -8.93 -14.13 -18.21
CA GLY A 127 -7.98 -14.70 -19.15
C GLY A 127 -7.41 -13.67 -20.15
N LYS A 128 -7.31 -14.07 -21.42
CA LYS A 128 -6.70 -13.26 -22.50
C LYS A 128 -7.52 -12.01 -22.88
N ASP A 129 -8.80 -11.96 -22.53
CA ASP A 129 -9.68 -10.82 -22.83
C ASP A 129 -9.41 -9.61 -21.91
N ARG A 130 -8.71 -9.86 -20.80
CA ARG A 130 -8.31 -8.85 -19.84
C ARG A 130 -7.19 -7.98 -20.43
N LYS A 131 -7.29 -6.66 -20.22
CA LYS A 131 -6.32 -5.71 -20.80
C LYS A 131 -4.90 -6.01 -20.32
N GLY A 132 -3.97 -6.15 -21.26
CA GLY A 132 -2.56 -6.45 -20.97
C GLY A 132 -2.25 -7.93 -20.79
N CYS A 133 -3.23 -8.82 -20.96
CA CYS A 133 -3.07 -10.28 -20.74
C CYS A 133 -3.15 -11.12 -22.04
N ALA A 134 -3.26 -10.49 -23.22
CA ALA A 134 -3.48 -11.21 -24.48
C ALA A 134 -2.35 -12.20 -24.83
N ASP A 135 -1.11 -11.82 -24.55
CA ASP A 135 0.10 -12.59 -24.87
C ASP A 135 0.59 -13.45 -23.70
N MET A 136 -0.20 -13.62 -22.65
CA MET A 136 0.16 -14.45 -21.49
C MET A 136 -0.11 -15.93 -21.77
N ASN A 137 0.76 -16.79 -21.21
CA ASN A 137 0.54 -18.23 -21.18
C ASN A 137 -0.45 -18.63 -20.05
N ASP A 138 -0.89 -19.88 -20.05
CA ASP A 138 -1.93 -20.35 -19.12
C ASP A 138 -1.52 -20.25 -17.64
N GLN A 139 -0.22 -20.41 -17.33
CA GLN A 139 0.30 -20.25 -15.97
C GLN A 139 0.30 -18.78 -15.53
N GLU A 140 0.77 -17.87 -16.39
CA GLU A 140 0.74 -16.43 -16.12
C GLU A 140 -0.70 -15.93 -15.89
N LEU A 141 -1.65 -16.43 -16.69
CA LEU A 141 -3.08 -16.10 -16.54
C LEU A 141 -3.66 -16.63 -15.23
N ALA A 142 -3.27 -17.85 -14.82
CA ALA A 142 -3.68 -18.42 -13.54
C ALA A 142 -3.16 -17.59 -12.36
N ASP A 143 -1.91 -17.14 -12.41
CA ASP A 143 -1.32 -16.29 -11.36
C ASP A 143 -2.02 -14.93 -11.26
N VAL A 144 -2.39 -14.33 -12.40
CA VAL A 144 -3.15 -13.08 -12.46
C VAL A 144 -4.55 -13.27 -11.88
N GLU A 145 -5.23 -14.36 -12.21
CA GLU A 145 -6.57 -14.66 -11.70
C GLU A 145 -6.53 -14.90 -10.18
N ALA A 146 -5.56 -15.67 -9.69
CA ALA A 146 -5.33 -15.86 -8.26
C ALA A 146 -5.09 -14.53 -7.54
N PHE A 147 -4.30 -13.62 -8.14
CA PHE A 147 -4.10 -12.28 -7.61
C PHE A 147 -5.40 -11.48 -7.54
N VAL A 148 -6.21 -11.46 -8.62
CA VAL A 148 -7.48 -10.70 -8.66
C VAL A 148 -8.49 -11.22 -7.63
N GLN A 149 -8.50 -12.53 -7.39
CA GLN A 149 -9.35 -13.15 -6.35
C GLN A 149 -8.85 -12.83 -4.94
N HIS A 150 -7.53 -12.76 -4.75
CA HIS A 150 -6.90 -12.53 -3.45
C HIS A 150 -6.91 -11.06 -3.00
N VAL A 151 -6.72 -10.12 -3.92
CA VAL A 151 -6.66 -8.68 -3.62
C VAL A 151 -7.96 -8.21 -2.97
N THR A 152 -7.85 -7.43 -1.90
CA THR A 152 -9.00 -6.94 -1.12
C THR A 152 -10.03 -6.23 -2.00
N LYS A 153 -11.24 -6.77 -2.05
CA LYS A 153 -12.43 -6.12 -2.63
C LYS A 153 -13.30 -5.62 -1.48
N MET A 154 -13.33 -4.30 -1.29
CA MET A 154 -14.03 -3.67 -0.18
C MET A 154 -15.14 -2.75 -0.69
N SER A 155 -16.34 -2.94 -0.18
CA SER A 155 -17.42 -1.95 -0.27
C SER A 155 -17.56 -1.21 1.05
N ILE A 156 -17.94 0.06 0.93
CA ILE A 156 -18.10 0.99 2.05
C ILE A 156 -19.54 1.48 2.01
N GLU A 157 -20.30 1.19 3.06
CA GLU A 157 -21.62 1.75 3.28
C GLU A 157 -21.52 2.76 4.43
N THR A 158 -22.02 3.97 4.23
CA THR A 158 -22.00 5.03 5.23
C THR A 158 -23.39 5.56 5.48
N ARG A 159 -23.78 5.72 6.73
CA ARG A 159 -25.01 6.42 7.11
C ARG A 159 -24.74 7.33 8.30
N VAL A 160 -25.47 8.43 8.37
CA VAL A 160 -25.49 9.31 9.55
C VAL A 160 -26.79 9.01 10.29
N GLU A 161 -26.69 8.73 11.58
CA GLU A 161 -27.82 8.50 12.47
C GLU A 161 -27.70 9.37 13.72
N VAL A 162 -28.83 9.80 14.27
CA VAL A 162 -28.90 10.39 15.60
C VAL A 162 -29.46 9.31 16.52
N VAL A 163 -28.82 9.10 17.65
CA VAL A 163 -29.25 8.06 18.60
C VAL A 163 -30.65 8.40 19.08
N ASP A 164 -31.55 7.42 19.04
CA ASP A 164 -32.96 7.52 19.46
C ASP A 164 -33.85 8.48 18.64
N GLU A 165 -33.38 8.99 17.49
CA GLU A 165 -34.15 9.90 16.64
C GLU A 165 -34.20 9.45 15.17
N ASN A 166 -35.33 9.69 14.51
CA ASN A 166 -35.54 9.28 13.11
C ASN A 166 -35.14 10.37 12.10
N GLU A 167 -34.97 11.60 12.56
CA GLU A 167 -34.63 12.76 11.74
C GLU A 167 -33.37 13.43 12.31
N VAL A 168 -32.63 14.15 11.47
CA VAL A 168 -31.45 14.90 11.88
C VAL A 168 -31.82 16.38 11.89
N VAL A 169 -31.70 17.02 13.04
CA VAL A 169 -32.03 18.43 13.25
C VAL A 169 -30.76 19.23 13.60
N GLU A 170 -30.84 20.55 13.43
CA GLU A 170 -29.75 21.45 13.81
C GLU A 170 -29.49 21.39 15.32
N GLY A 171 -28.23 21.15 15.69
CA GLY A 171 -27.79 21.03 17.09
C GLY A 171 -27.58 19.59 17.56
N ASP A 172 -28.01 18.60 16.78
CA ASP A 172 -27.87 17.18 17.14
C ASP A 172 -26.44 16.69 16.96
N ILE A 173 -26.07 15.70 17.80
CA ILE A 173 -24.82 14.96 17.65
C ILE A 173 -25.06 13.82 16.65
N GLY A 174 -24.70 14.06 15.39
CA GLY A 174 -24.73 13.03 14.36
C GLY A 174 -23.65 11.96 14.56
N THR A 175 -24.04 10.69 14.51
CA THR A 175 -23.14 9.54 14.51
C THR A 175 -22.95 9.05 13.07
N LEU A 176 -21.71 9.07 12.58
CA LEU A 176 -21.38 8.47 11.28
C LEU A 176 -21.09 6.97 11.46
N VAL A 177 -22.00 6.12 11.00
CA VAL A 177 -21.80 4.68 10.94
C VAL A 177 -21.19 4.32 9.59
N ILE A 178 -20.00 3.70 9.65
CA ILE A 178 -19.28 3.19 8.49
C ILE A 178 -19.25 1.67 8.59
N LYS A 179 -19.82 1.00 7.59
CA LYS A 179 -19.75 -0.45 7.44
C LYS A 179 -18.81 -0.78 6.28
N LEU A 180 -17.75 -1.51 6.59
CA LEU A 180 -16.78 -2.01 5.61
C LEU A 180 -17.07 -3.49 5.35
N ASN A 181 -17.45 -3.83 4.13
CA ASN A 181 -17.69 -5.22 3.73
C ASN A 181 -16.55 -5.68 2.82
N ARG A 182 -15.89 -6.78 3.17
CA ARG A 182 -14.91 -7.43 2.27
C ARG A 182 -15.63 -8.51 1.47
N GLU A 183 -15.83 -8.26 0.19
CA GLU A 183 -16.71 -9.05 -0.68
C GLU A 183 -16.06 -10.37 -1.14
N ASN A 184 -14.73 -10.41 -1.16
CA ASN A 184 -13.95 -11.57 -1.58
C ASN A 184 -13.46 -12.44 -0.41
N LEU A 185 -14.16 -12.39 0.73
CA LEU A 185 -13.84 -13.21 1.90
C LEU A 185 -15.14 -13.69 2.55
N GLN A 186 -15.24 -14.99 2.85
CA GLN A 186 -16.39 -15.53 3.57
C GLN A 186 -16.27 -15.29 5.08
N GLU A 187 -17.41 -15.35 5.77
CA GLU A 187 -17.42 -15.25 7.23
C GLU A 187 -16.61 -16.39 7.86
N GLY A 188 -15.63 -16.03 8.70
CA GLY A 188 -14.72 -16.99 9.34
C GLY A 188 -13.52 -17.43 8.48
N GLU A 189 -13.44 -16.99 7.22
CA GLU A 189 -12.29 -17.29 6.35
C GLU A 189 -11.09 -16.40 6.70
N ALA A 190 -9.89 -16.97 6.72
CA ALA A 190 -8.67 -16.22 6.93
C ALA A 190 -8.31 -15.42 5.67
N ALA A 191 -8.07 -14.11 5.84
CA ALA A 191 -7.74 -13.19 4.75
C ALA A 191 -6.48 -13.53 3.93
N GLY A 192 -5.62 -14.44 4.42
CA GLY A 192 -4.30 -14.71 3.88
C GLY A 192 -3.31 -13.53 4.01
N PRO A 193 -2.03 -13.75 3.65
CA PRO A 193 -1.03 -12.69 3.64
C PRO A 193 -1.27 -11.72 2.47
N VAL A 194 -0.85 -10.46 2.60
CA VAL A 194 -0.91 -9.49 1.49
C VAL A 194 -0.01 -9.97 0.33
N HIS A 195 -0.47 -9.85 -0.91
CA HIS A 195 0.40 -10.07 -2.08
C HIS A 195 1.43 -8.92 -2.18
N ALA A 196 2.65 -9.18 -1.72
CA ALA A 196 3.74 -8.22 -1.70
C ALA A 196 5.09 -8.94 -1.96
N PRO A 197 5.33 -9.41 -3.20
CA PRO A 197 6.47 -10.30 -3.51
C PRO A 197 7.85 -9.66 -3.30
N TYR A 198 7.93 -8.33 -3.29
CA TYR A 198 9.16 -7.58 -3.06
C TYR A 198 9.34 -7.14 -1.60
N TYR A 199 8.34 -7.38 -0.75
CA TYR A 199 8.46 -7.06 0.67
C TYR A 199 9.31 -8.13 1.37
N PRO A 200 10.30 -7.75 2.19
CA PRO A 200 11.11 -8.71 2.93
C PRO A 200 10.26 -9.52 3.92
N GLN A 201 10.51 -10.82 4.00
CA GLN A 201 9.91 -11.73 5.00
C GLN A 201 10.75 -11.79 6.27
#